data_AF-A0A9D4K3X3-F1
#
_entry.id   AF-A0A9D4K3X3-F1
#
_cell.length_a   1.000
_cell.length_b   1.000
_cell.length_c   1.000
_cell.angle_alpha   90.00
_cell.angle_beta   90.00
_cell.angle_gamma   90.00
#
_symmetry.space_group_name_H-M   'P 1'
#
loop_
_entity.id
_entity.type
_entity.pdbx_description
1 polymer ?
#
loop_
_entity_poly.entity_id
_entity_poly.type
_entity_poly.pdbx_seq_one_letter_code
_entity_poly.pdbx_strand_id
1 'polypeptide(L)'
;MHEQIAYLRRAENNRKDRKEISRKQSNVTANPFLFTKNLRGDKRLGRLDCPRQENRGYLRNVHFDENREHDLGDPNTLMSSDHQRMSTTMPSRSCRKSETSSET
;
A
#
# COMPACT_ATOMS: atom_id res chain seq x y z
N MET A 1 -39.96 -2.51 15.06
CA MET A 1 -39.23 -3.49 15.89
C MET A 1 -38.09 -4.17 15.13
N HIS A 2 -38.33 -4.69 13.91
CA HIS A 2 -37.29 -5.33 13.09
C HIS A 2 -36.12 -4.40 12.70
N GLU A 3 -36.40 -3.14 12.39
CA GLU A 3 -35.38 -2.16 11.99
C GLU A 3 -34.38 -1.82 13.10
N GLN A 4 -34.86 -1.71 14.34
CA GLN A 4 -34.00 -1.47 15.50
C GLN A 4 -33.06 -2.66 15.76
N ILE A 5 -33.58 -3.89 15.65
CA ILE A 5 -32.76 -5.09 15.77
C ILE A 5 -31.70 -5.15 14.65
N ALA A 6 -32.08 -4.82 13.42
CA ALA A 6 -31.14 -4.77 12.29
C ALA A 6 -30.04 -3.71 12.49
N TYR A 7 -30.42 -2.53 12.98
CA TYR A 7 -29.47 -1.46 13.32
C TYR A 7 -28.48 -1.90 14.41
N LEU A 8 -28.98 -2.50 15.49
CA LEU A 8 -28.13 -2.97 16.59
C LEU A 8 -27.16 -4.06 16.14
N ARG A 9 -27.60 -5.02 15.34
CA ARG A 9 -26.73 -6.05 14.74
C ARG A 9 -25.65 -5.43 13.85
N ARG A 10 -26.02 -4.43 13.04
CA ARG A 10 -25.07 -3.72 12.18
C ARG A 10 -24.04 -2.95 13.01
N ALA A 11 -24.45 -2.29 14.07
CA ALA A 11 -23.55 -1.60 14.99
C ALA A 11 -22.58 -2.56 15.67
N GLU A 12 -23.07 -3.73 16.12
CA GLU A 12 -22.26 -4.77 16.72
C GLU A 12 -21.22 -5.34 15.74
N ASN A 13 -21.65 -5.66 14.52
CA ASN A 13 -20.75 -6.15 13.46
C ASN A 13 -19.67 -5.12 13.14
N ASN A 14 -20.04 -3.85 12.95
CA ASN A 14 -19.07 -2.77 12.75
C ASN A 14 -18.07 -2.68 13.92
N ARG A 15 -18.50 -2.87 15.16
CA ARG A 15 -17.61 -2.88 16.33
C ARG A 15 -16.62 -4.03 16.26
N LYS A 16 -17.10 -5.23 15.90
CA LYS A 16 -16.25 -6.44 15.72
C LYS A 16 -15.23 -6.22 14.60
N ASP A 17 -15.68 -5.71 13.46
CA ASP A 17 -14.82 -5.45 12.30
C ASP A 17 -13.72 -4.44 12.64
N ARG A 18 -14.07 -3.33 13.29
CA ARG A 18 -13.08 -2.33 13.75
C ARG A 18 -12.04 -2.93 14.69
N LYS A 19 -12.47 -3.78 15.64
CA LYS A 19 -11.56 -4.46 16.57
C LYS A 19 -10.62 -5.42 15.82
N GLU A 20 -11.14 -6.15 14.83
CA GLU A 20 -10.33 -7.05 14.02
C GLU A 20 -9.32 -6.31 13.15
N ILE A 21 -9.73 -5.21 12.51
CA ILE A 21 -8.84 -4.35 11.72
C ILE A 21 -7.71 -3.82 12.60
N SER A 22 -8.04 -3.28 13.78
CA SER A 22 -7.03 -2.77 14.72
C SER A 22 -6.05 -3.86 15.16
N ARG A 23 -6.53 -5.09 15.43
CA ARG A 23 -5.68 -6.24 15.74
C ARG A 23 -4.75 -6.63 14.58
N LYS A 24 -5.26 -6.63 13.35
CA LYS A 24 -4.45 -6.92 12.15
C LYS A 24 -3.36 -5.86 11.99
N GLN A 25 -3.71 -4.58 12.16
CA GLN A 25 -2.77 -3.46 12.08
C GLN A 25 -1.72 -3.52 13.18
N SER A 26 -2.10 -3.81 14.44
CA SER A 26 -1.14 -3.90 15.55
C SER A 26 -0.12 -5.02 15.34
N ASN A 27 -0.53 -6.14 14.74
CA ASN A 27 0.39 -7.24 14.41
C ASN A 27 1.41 -6.83 13.33
N VAL A 28 0.99 -6.00 12.36
CA VAL A 28 1.90 -5.46 11.34
C VAL A 28 2.91 -4.50 11.96
N THR A 29 2.48 -3.60 12.85
CA THR A 29 3.37 -2.65 13.52
C THR A 29 4.33 -3.33 14.48
N ALA A 30 3.86 -4.31 15.27
CA ALA A 30 4.69 -5.03 16.22
C ALA A 30 5.73 -5.93 15.53
N ASN A 31 5.35 -6.58 14.43
CA ASN A 31 6.27 -7.41 13.66
C ASN A 31 5.92 -7.41 12.16
N PRO A 32 6.50 -6.49 11.39
CA PRO A 32 6.21 -6.38 9.96
C PRO A 32 6.71 -7.61 9.17
N PHE A 33 7.68 -8.34 9.69
CA PHE A 33 8.26 -9.51 9.03
C PHE A 33 7.32 -10.72 9.05
N LEU A 34 6.48 -10.87 10.09
CA LEU A 34 5.47 -11.93 10.12
C LEU A 34 4.38 -11.70 9.07
N PHE A 35 3.96 -10.45 8.88
CA PHE A 35 3.01 -10.09 7.83
C PHE A 35 3.59 -10.37 6.45
N THR A 36 4.81 -9.89 6.20
CA THR A 36 5.48 -10.09 4.90
C THR A 36 5.87 -11.55 4.65
N LYS A 37 6.10 -12.36 5.69
CA LYS A 37 6.28 -13.81 5.56
C LYS A 37 5.04 -14.48 4.98
N ASN A 38 3.85 -14.14 5.48
CA ASN A 38 2.60 -14.68 4.95
C ASN A 38 2.33 -14.16 3.52
N LEU A 39 2.65 -12.89 3.24
CA LEU A 39 2.49 -12.29 1.90
C LEU A 39 3.43 -12.93 0.87
N ARG A 40 4.68 -13.20 1.25
CA ARG A 40 5.67 -13.88 0.39
C ARG A 40 5.37 -15.38 0.24
N GLY A 41 4.39 -15.90 0.99
CA GLY A 41 4.10 -17.32 1.08
C GLY A 41 5.22 -18.11 1.74
N ASP A 42 5.14 -19.44 1.66
CA ASP A 42 6.27 -20.29 2.05
C ASP A 42 7.51 -19.90 1.24
N LYS A 43 8.70 -20.10 1.83
CA LYS A 43 9.96 -19.97 1.10
C LYS A 43 9.93 -20.93 -0.09
N ARG A 44 9.49 -20.46 -1.25
CA ARG A 44 9.59 -21.20 -2.50
C ARG A 44 11.08 -21.23 -2.81
N LEU A 45 11.72 -22.36 -2.52
CA LEU A 45 13.00 -22.71 -3.12
C LEU A 45 12.72 -22.96 -4.61
N GLY A 46 12.37 -21.90 -5.33
CA GLY A 46 12.16 -21.94 -6.76
C GLY A 46 13.51 -22.17 -7.40
N ARG A 47 13.69 -23.32 -8.05
CA ARG A 47 14.77 -23.49 -9.00
C ARG A 47 14.36 -22.70 -10.24
N LEU A 48 15.18 -21.74 -10.64
CA LEU A 48 14.97 -21.08 -11.92
C LEU A 48 15.10 -22.15 -13.02
N ASP A 49 14.06 -22.29 -13.84
CA ASP A 49 14.09 -23.20 -14.99
C ASP A 49 15.17 -22.79 -15.99
N CYS A 50 15.47 -21.48 -16.04
CA CYS A 50 16.54 -20.95 -16.87
C CYS A 50 17.92 -21.03 -16.20
N PRO A 51 18.98 -21.36 -16.97
CA PRO A 51 20.36 -21.22 -16.54
C PRO A 51 20.66 -19.82 -16.02
N ARG A 52 21.49 -19.73 -14.97
CA ARG A 52 21.90 -18.45 -14.36
C ARG A 52 22.51 -17.48 -15.37
N GLN A 53 23.24 -17.99 -16.36
CA GLN A 53 23.88 -17.19 -17.41
C GLN A 53 22.84 -16.49 -18.30
N GLU A 54 21.80 -17.22 -18.72
CA GLU A 54 20.72 -16.68 -19.55
C GLU A 54 19.92 -15.62 -18.79
N ASN A 55 19.58 -15.89 -17.52
CA ASN A 55 18.89 -14.92 -16.68
C ASN A 55 19.71 -13.63 -16.51
N ARG A 56 21.02 -13.76 -16.25
CA ARG A 56 21.92 -12.59 -16.15
C ARG A 56 22.04 -11.83 -17.47
N GLY A 57 22.11 -12.53 -18.59
CA GLY A 57 22.11 -11.91 -19.93
C GLY A 57 20.84 -11.12 -20.18
N TYR A 58 19.67 -11.72 -19.89
CA TYR A 58 18.37 -11.06 -20.00
C TYR A 58 18.27 -9.81 -19.11
N LEU A 59 18.59 -9.94 -17.82
CA LEU A 59 18.52 -8.81 -16.88
C LEU A 59 19.45 -7.68 -17.28
N ARG A 60 20.65 -8.00 -17.78
CA ARG A 60 21.55 -7.00 -18.34
C ARG A 60 20.90 -6.36 -19.57
N ASN A 61 20.46 -7.12 -20.54
CA ASN A 61 19.92 -6.51 -21.78
C ASN A 61 18.67 -5.64 -21.55
N VAL A 62 17.79 -6.02 -20.61
CA VAL A 62 16.51 -5.34 -20.41
C VAL A 62 16.59 -4.22 -19.38
N HIS A 63 17.41 -4.37 -18.34
CA HIS A 63 17.44 -3.46 -17.19
C HIS A 63 18.81 -2.86 -16.92
N PHE A 64 19.79 -3.07 -17.80
CA PHE A 64 21.08 -2.39 -17.65
C PHE A 64 20.89 -0.90 -17.85
N ASP A 65 21.35 -0.16 -16.85
CA ASP A 65 21.49 1.28 -16.89
C ASP A 65 22.94 1.58 -17.27
N GLU A 66 23.13 2.13 -18.47
CA GLU A 66 24.45 2.47 -19.01
C GLU A 66 25.17 3.54 -18.16
N ASN A 67 24.40 4.39 -17.48
CA ASN A 67 24.93 5.48 -16.66
C ASN A 67 25.08 5.08 -15.19
N ARG A 68 24.84 3.82 -14.84
CA ARG A 68 24.91 3.34 -13.45
C ARG A 68 26.25 3.61 -12.76
N GLU A 69 27.34 3.51 -13.51
CA GLU A 69 28.69 3.72 -12.99
C GLU A 69 29.16 5.18 -13.11
N HIS A 70 28.35 6.05 -13.72
CA HIS A 70 28.67 7.46 -13.82
C HIS A 70 28.25 8.18 -12.54
N ASP A 71 29.12 9.04 -12.02
CA ASP A 71 28.79 9.90 -10.90
C ASP A 71 27.59 10.77 -11.29
N LEU A 72 26.58 10.82 -10.41
CA LEU A 72 25.35 11.57 -10.62
C LEU A 72 25.57 13.10 -10.65
N GLY A 73 26.82 13.56 -10.47
CA GLY A 73 27.19 14.97 -10.41
C GLY A 73 26.78 15.62 -9.08
N ASP A 74 26.68 16.95 -9.07
CA ASP A 74 26.32 17.72 -7.88
C ASP A 74 24.85 17.46 -7.50
N PRO A 75 24.56 16.95 -6.29
CA PRO A 75 23.20 16.69 -5.82
C PRO A 75 22.29 17.92 -5.84
N ASN A 76 22.82 19.15 -5.73
CA ASN A 76 22.01 20.38 -5.80
C ASN A 76 21.48 20.66 -7.21
N THR A 77 22.16 20.16 -8.24
CA THR A 77 21.74 20.28 -9.64
C THR A 77 20.65 19.27 -9.98
N LEU A 78 20.75 18.04 -9.45
CA LEU A 78 19.77 16.96 -9.66
C LEU A 78 18.39 17.24 -9.04
N MET A 79 18.35 17.96 -7.91
CA MET A 79 17.10 18.26 -7.20
C MET A 79 16.30 19.42 -7.84
N SER A 80 16.89 20.14 -8.81
CA SER A 80 16.26 21.31 -9.43
C SER A 80 15.33 20.98 -10.60
N SER A 81 15.44 19.81 -11.24
CA SER A 81 14.67 19.49 -12.45
C SER A 81 13.34 18.77 -12.20
N ASP A 82 13.17 18.03 -11.09
CA ASP A 82 12.03 17.11 -10.96
C ASP A 82 11.30 17.18 -9.61
N HIS A 83 11.17 18.38 -9.07
CA HIS A 83 10.07 18.66 -8.14
C HIS A 83 8.82 19.10 -8.92
N GLN A 84 8.33 18.26 -9.83
CA GLN A 84 6.87 18.16 -9.96
C GLN A 84 6.39 17.53 -8.67
N ARG A 85 6.19 18.41 -7.69
CA ARG A 85 5.45 18.18 -6.45
C ARG A 85 4.13 17.57 -6.88
N MET A 86 4.04 16.24 -6.90
CA MET A 86 2.76 15.54 -7.01
C MET A 86 1.90 16.15 -5.92
N SER A 87 0.89 16.93 -6.30
CA SER A 87 0.04 17.59 -5.32
C SER A 87 -0.69 16.47 -4.59
N THR A 88 -0.21 16.11 -3.41
CA THR A 88 -0.95 15.23 -2.50
C THR A 88 -2.07 16.03 -1.86
N THR A 89 -2.90 16.67 -2.68
CA THR A 89 -4.23 17.06 -2.25
C THR A 89 -5.04 15.78 -2.24
N MET A 90 -4.98 15.05 -1.12
CA MET A 90 -6.02 14.09 -0.81
C MET A 90 -7.34 14.87 -0.87
N PRO A 91 -8.32 14.49 -1.71
CA PRO A 91 -9.63 15.11 -1.62
C PRO A 91 -10.13 14.84 -0.21
N SER A 92 -10.23 15.90 0.60
CA SER A 92 -10.91 15.78 1.88
C SER A 92 -12.32 15.33 1.50
N ARG A 93 -12.70 14.14 1.95
CA ARG A 93 -14.10 13.76 1.95
C ARG A 93 -14.76 14.70 2.94
N SER A 94 -15.25 15.84 2.45
CA SER A 94 -16.22 16.60 3.19
C SER A 94 -17.42 15.66 3.34
N CYS A 95 -17.62 15.15 4.54
CA CYS A 95 -18.88 14.55 4.90
C CYS A 95 -19.92 15.66 4.75
N ARG A 96 -20.63 15.68 3.62
CA ARG A 96 -21.89 16.42 3.51
C ARG A 96 -22.79 15.85 4.61
N LYS A 97 -22.99 16.63 5.67
CA LYS A 97 -24.17 16.49 6.50
C LYS A 97 -25.33 16.82 5.58
N SER A 98 -26.14 15.82 5.23
CA SER A 98 -27.46 16.06 4.67
C SER A 98 -28.28 16.70 5.78
N GLU A 99 -28.44 18.03 5.71
CA GLU A 99 -29.48 18.73 6.42
C GLU A 99 -30.82 18.28 5.83
N THR A 100 -31.58 17.51 6.61
CA THR A 100 -32.99 17.28 6.33
C THR A 100 -33.75 18.50 6.84
N SER A 101 -34.04 19.44 5.95
CA SER A 101 -35.08 20.45 6.21
C SER A 101 -36.43 19.76 6.10
N SER A 102 -37.05 19.49 7.25
CA SER A 102 -38.49 19.35 7.37
C SER A 102 -39.05 20.74 7.66
N GLU A 103 -39.56 21.42 6.64
CA GLU A 103 -40.49 22.54 6.83
C GLU A 103 -41.91 21.97 6.76
N THR A 104 -42.64 22.23 7.84
CA THR A 104 -44.10 22.17 7.97
C THR A 104 -44.77 23.31 7.23
#